data_AF-A0A1F8LY17-F1
#
_entry.id   AF-A0A1F8LY17-F1
#
_cell.length_a   1.000
_cell.length_b   1.000
_cell.length_c   1.000
_cell.angle_alpha   90.00
_cell.angle_beta   90.00
_cell.angle_gamma   90.00
#
_symmetry.space_group_name_H-M   'P 1'
#
loop_
_entity.id
_entity.type
_entity.pdbx_description
1 polymer ?
#
loop_
_entity_poly.entity_id
_entity_poly.type
_entity_poly.pdbx_seq_one_letter_code
_entity_poly.pdbx_strand_id
1 'polypeptide(L)' 'MFEQDYQAGIRLGLPVVYGESILAMGEGEQEGGYHYYPSMEQVRVWTREAGFTIKLEDEADDYHHFWMLKD' A
#
# COMPACT_ATOMS: atom_id res chain seq x y z
N MET A 1 7.12 -5.73 -19.15
CA MET A 1 7.16 -5.99 -17.70
C MET A 1 6.20 -5.03 -17.00
N PHE A 2 6.57 -3.80 -16.61
CA PHE A 2 5.63 -2.86 -15.95
C PHE A 2 4.29 -2.64 -16.68
N GLU A 3 4.29 -2.50 -18.01
CA GLU A 3 3.05 -2.40 -18.79
C GLU A 3 2.21 -3.69 -18.73
N GLN A 4 2.83 -4.87 -18.79
CA GLN A 4 2.10 -6.15 -18.76
C GLN A 4 1.46 -6.39 -17.40
N ASP A 5 2.16 -6.07 -16.33
CA ASP A 5 1.69 -6.22 -14.95
C ASP A 5 0.58 -5.21 -14.63
N TYR A 6 0.75 -3.97 -15.07
CA TYR A 6 -0.30 -2.95 -14.97
C TYR A 6 -1.58 -3.38 -15.68
N GLN A 7 -1.49 -3.84 -16.93
CA GLN A 7 -2.65 -4.33 -17.68
C GLN A 7 -3.27 -5.58 -17.05
N ALA A 8 -2.49 -6.45 -16.42
CA ALA A 8 -3.00 -7.61 -15.68
C ALA A 8 -3.80 -7.17 -14.44
N GLY A 9 -3.28 -6.22 -13.67
CA GLY A 9 -3.98 -5.64 -12.52
C GLY A 9 -5.31 -4.98 -12.91
N ILE A 10 -5.32 -4.20 -13.99
CA ILE A 10 -6.56 -3.61 -14.53
C ILE A 10 -7.58 -4.69 -14.90
N ARG A 11 -7.17 -5.77 -15.59
CA ARG A 11 -8.07 -6.89 -15.94
C ARG A 11 -8.64 -7.62 -14.73
N LEU A 12 -7.90 -7.65 -13.63
CA LEU A 12 -8.32 -8.27 -12.37
C LEU A 12 -9.14 -7.30 -11.49
N GLY A 13 -9.35 -6.05 -11.91
CA GLY A 13 -10.05 -5.04 -11.12
C GLY A 13 -9.25 -4.57 -9.89
N LEU A 14 -7.94 -4.78 -9.89
CA LEU A 14 -7.05 -4.36 -8.82
C LEU A 14 -6.75 -2.86 -8.96
N PRO A 15 -6.65 -2.12 -7.84
CA PRO A 15 -6.34 -0.68 -7.82
C PRO A 15 -4.84 -0.44 -8.05
N VAL A 16 -4.30 -0.93 -9.17
CA VAL A 16 -2.87 -0.85 -9.51
C VAL A 16 -2.48 0.54 -10.02
N VAL A 17 -1.26 0.98 -9.66
CA VAL A 17 -0.62 2.20 -10.19
C VAL A 17 0.45 1.80 -11.20
N TYR A 18 0.53 2.52 -12.33
CA TYR A 18 1.51 2.23 -13.37
C TYR A 18 2.94 2.43 -12.87
N GLY A 19 3.81 1.43 -13.07
CA GLY A 19 5.20 1.45 -12.60
C GLY A 19 5.41 0.91 -11.19
N GLU A 20 4.35 0.67 -10.42
CA GLU A 20 4.39 0.22 -9.02
C GLU A 20 4.11 -1.29 -8.88
N SER A 21 4.52 -2.08 -9.87
CA SER A 21 4.45 -3.54 -9.79
C SER A 21 5.71 -4.10 -9.14
N ILE A 22 5.52 -5.02 -8.19
CA ILE A 22 6.61 -5.79 -7.61
C ILE A 22 6.79 -7.04 -8.47
N LEU A 23 7.96 -7.10 -9.11
CA LEU A 23 8.38 -8.29 -9.85
C LEU A 23 8.63 -9.44 -8.87
N ALA A 24 8.30 -10.66 -9.28
CA ALA A 24 8.78 -11.89 -8.66
C ALA A 24 10.32 -11.95 -8.75
N MET A 25 11.05 -11.40 -7.76
CA MET A 25 12.51 -11.22 -7.85
C MET A 25 13.32 -12.24 -7.05
N GLY A 26 12.70 -13.31 -6.52
CA GLY A 26 13.43 -14.37 -5.82
C GLY A 26 12.62 -15.62 -5.51
N GLU A 27 13.34 -16.71 -5.21
CA GLU A 27 12.79 -18.02 -4.83
C GLU A 27 11.88 -17.91 -3.60
N GLY A 28 10.58 -17.79 -3.85
CA GLY A 28 9.53 -17.60 -2.83
C GLY A 28 8.38 -16.71 -3.30
N GLU A 29 8.62 -15.83 -4.28
CA GLU A 29 7.62 -14.92 -4.86
C GLU A 29 7.14 -15.45 -6.20
N GLN A 30 6.41 -16.57 -6.24
CA GLN A 30 5.98 -17.15 -7.53
C GLN A 30 4.88 -16.35 -8.24
N GLU A 31 4.22 -15.39 -7.58
CA GLU A 31 3.03 -14.71 -8.12
C GLU A 31 3.23 -13.21 -8.44
N GLY A 32 4.38 -12.61 -8.13
CA GLY A 32 4.56 -11.17 -8.23
C GLY A 32 3.56 -10.39 -7.36
N GLY A 33 3.51 -9.07 -7.48
CA GLY A 33 2.60 -8.24 -6.68
C GLY A 33 2.42 -6.82 -7.21
N TYR A 34 1.64 -6.01 -6.46
CA TYR A 34 1.44 -4.60 -6.73
C TYR A 34 1.45 -3.79 -5.42
N HIS A 35 1.92 -2.54 -5.48
CA HIS A 35 1.74 -1.62 -4.36
C HIS A 35 0.28 -1.15 -4.30
N TYR A 36 -0.38 -1.47 -3.19
CA TYR A 36 -1.70 -0.95 -2.88
C TYR A 36 -1.58 0.33 -2.05
N TYR A 37 -2.14 1.43 -2.55
CA TYR A 37 -2.20 2.72 -1.85
C TYR A 37 -3.63 2.96 -1.32
N PRO A 38 -3.95 2.57 -0.08
CA PRO A 38 -5.25 2.88 0.53
C PRO A 38 -5.41 4.39 0.71
N SER A 39 -6.66 4.86 0.81
CA SER A 39 -6.91 6.26 1.19
C SER A 39 -6.46 6.50 2.64
N MET A 40 -6.04 7.72 2.97
CA MET A 40 -5.68 8.05 4.35
C MET A 40 -6.86 7.90 5.32
N GLU A 41 -8.10 8.05 4.84
CA GLU A 41 -9.28 7.73 5.66
C GLU A 41 -9.32 6.24 6.05
N GLN A 42 -9.08 5.35 5.09
CA GLN A 42 -9.04 3.92 5.33
C GLN A 42 -7.89 3.53 6.28
N VAL A 43 -6.71 4.10 6.08
CA VAL A 43 -5.56 3.90 6.98
C VAL A 43 -5.91 4.33 8.41
N ARG A 44 -6.56 5.49 8.60
CA ARG A 44 -6.99 5.94 9.93
C ARG A 44 -8.01 5.01 10.58
N VAL A 45 -8.89 4.38 9.80
CA VAL A 45 -9.85 3.40 10.33
C VAL A 45 -9.10 2.17 10.82
N TRP A 46 -8.23 1.59 10.00
CA TRP A 46 -7.44 0.42 10.36
C TRP A 46 -6.54 0.64 11.57
N THR A 47 -5.90 1.81 11.64
CA THR A 47 -5.10 2.21 12.80
C THR A 47 -5.92 2.18 14.08
N ARG A 48 -7.14 2.74 14.06
CA ARG A 48 -8.05 2.74 15.22
C ARG A 48 -8.52 1.33 15.58
N GLU A 49 -8.89 0.52 14.59
CA GLU A 49 -9.32 -0.87 14.79
C GLU A 49 -8.20 -1.74 15.39
N ALA A 50 -6.95 -1.42 15.08
CA ALA A 50 -5.76 -2.07 15.66
C ALA A 50 -5.44 -1.61 17.10
N GLY A 51 -6.26 -0.74 17.70
CA GLY A 51 -6.08 -0.23 19.07
C GLY A 51 -5.01 0.84 19.19
N PHE A 52 -4.77 1.62 18.14
CA PHE A 52 -3.87 2.76 18.17
C PHE A 52 -4.64 4.08 18.15
N THR A 53 -4.20 5.00 18.99
CA THR A 53 -4.65 6.38 18.98
C THR A 53 -3.62 7.26 18.26
N ILE A 54 -4.02 7.91 17.16
CA ILE A 54 -3.19 8.87 16.42
C ILE A 54 -3.07 10.18 17.22
N LYS A 55 -1.84 10.68 17.38
CA LYS A 55 -1.51 11.95 18.06
C LYS A 55 -1.09 13.05 17.09
N LEU A 56 -0.35 12.68 16.05
CA LEU A 56 0.13 13.59 15.01
C LEU A 56 0.10 12.87 13.66
N GLU A 57 -0.20 13.62 12.62
CA GLU A 57 -0.04 13.23 11.21
C GLU A 57 0.81 14.28 10.51
N ASP A 58 1.74 13.85 9.66
CA ASP A 58 2.57 14.75 8.85
C ASP A 58 3.03 14.05 7.57
N GLU A 59 3.44 14.82 6.57
CA GLU A 59 3.96 14.31 5.30
C GLU A 59 5.44 14.68 5.15
N ALA A 60 6.30 13.68 4.98
CA ALA A 60 7.74 13.86 4.80
C ALA A 60 8.37 12.66 4.05
N ASP A 61 9.39 12.95 3.24
CA ASP A 61 10.16 11.96 2.47
C ASP A 61 9.29 11.04 1.58
N ASP A 62 8.25 11.60 0.96
CA ASP A 62 7.26 10.87 0.15
C ASP A 62 6.38 9.87 0.94
N TYR A 63 6.34 9.98 2.27
CA TYR A 63 5.50 9.16 3.15
C TYR A 63 4.53 9.99 4.01
N HIS A 64 3.37 9.40 4.32
CA HIS A 64 2.44 9.88 5.33
C HIS A 64 2.78 9.24 6.69
N HIS A 65 3.17 10.05 7.65
CA HIS A 65 3.61 9.60 8.97
C HIS A 65 2.48 9.69 9.98
N PHE A 66 2.36 8.68 10.84
CA PHE A 66 1.45 8.67 11.97
C PHE A 66 2.23 8.49 13.26
N TRP A 67 2.24 9.50 14.13
CA TRP A 67 2.67 9.31 15.51
C TRP A 67 1.49 8.77 16.31
N MET A 68 1.63 7.56 16.84
CA MET A 68 0.57 6.84 17.53
C MET A 68 0.98 6.39 18.92
N LEU A 69 -0.02 6.18 19.78
CA LEU A 69 0.11 5.42 21.02
C LEU A 69 -0.71 4.15 20.90
N LYS A 70 -0.24 3.06 21.50
CA LYS A 70 -1.02 1.83 21.64
C LYS A 70 -1.81 1.93 22.94
N ASP A 71 -3.11 1.67 22.84
CA ASP A 71 -4.00 1.58 24.01
C ASP A 71 -3.70 0.32 24.85
#